data_AF-A0A1Y4WQY5-F1
#
_entry.id   AF-A0A1Y4WQY5-F1
#
_cell.length_a   1.000
_cell.length_b   1.000
_cell.length_c   1.000
_cell.angle_alpha   90.00
_cell.angle_beta   90.00
_cell.angle_gamma   90.00
#
_symmetry.space_group_name_H-M   'P 1'
#
loop_
_entity.id
_entity.type
_entity.pdbx_description
1 polymer ?
#
loop_
_entity_poly.entity_id
_entity_poly.type
_entity_poly.pdbx_seq_one_letter_code
_entity_poly.pdbx_strand_id
1 'polypeptide(L)'
;MSYEKRIVICDECGSLFFSESSKMSGLCPECAHILYGYPNCAHDFRNGRCLKCYWDGSESDYIKFLKYSTDYISKREVDTNEH
;
A
#
# COMPACT_ATOMS: atom_id res chain seq x y z
N MET A 1 -5.23 -19.60 22.92
CA MET A 1 -5.80 -18.28 22.62
C MET A 1 -5.58 -18.02 21.14
N SER A 2 -6.59 -18.18 20.29
CA SER A 2 -6.48 -17.82 18.88
C SER A 2 -6.55 -16.30 18.76
N TYR A 3 -5.46 -15.69 18.29
CA TYR A 3 -5.41 -14.25 18.07
C TYR A 3 -6.10 -13.95 16.73
N GLU A 4 -7.40 -13.67 16.77
CA GLU A 4 -8.13 -13.23 15.59
C GLU A 4 -7.76 -11.78 15.27
N LYS A 5 -7.02 -11.59 14.18
CA LYS A 5 -6.76 -10.26 13.64
C LYS A 5 -8.06 -9.68 13.09
N ARG A 6 -8.42 -8.47 13.52
CA ARG A 6 -9.57 -7.76 12.96
C ARG A 6 -9.30 -7.42 11.50
N ILE A 7 -10.21 -7.83 10.62
CA ILE A 7 -10.22 -7.47 9.20
C ILE A 7 -11.12 -6.24 9.02
N VAL A 8 -10.64 -5.26 8.27
CA VAL A 8 -11.33 -4.01 7.93
C VAL A 8 -11.21 -3.74 6.43
N ILE A 9 -12.09 -2.89 5.88
CA ILE A 9 -12.08 -2.47 4.47
C ILE A 9 -11.28 -1.18 4.36
N CYS A 10 -10.41 -1.07 3.35
CA CYS A 10 -9.70 0.15 3.03
C CYS A 10 -10.64 1.17 2.39
N ASP A 11 -10.72 2.37 2.95
CA ASP A 11 -11.59 3.44 2.44
C ASP A 11 -11.16 3.95 1.05
N GLU A 12 -9.88 3.77 0.69
CA GLU A 12 -9.34 4.28 -0.58
C GLU A 12 -9.45 3.28 -1.72
N CYS A 13 -9.08 2.02 -1.48
CA CYS A 13 -8.99 1.00 -2.53
C CYS A 13 -9.98 -0.17 -2.39
N GLY A 14 -10.77 -0.21 -1.32
CA GLY A 14 -11.77 -1.25 -1.08
C GLY A 14 -11.22 -2.63 -0.68
N SER A 15 -9.89 -2.83 -0.66
CA SER A 15 -9.32 -4.10 -0.20
C SER A 15 -9.57 -4.33 1.29
N LEU A 16 -9.78 -5.60 1.65
CA LEU A 16 -9.69 -6.04 3.03
C LEU A 16 -8.22 -5.97 3.52
N PHE A 17 -8.02 -5.64 4.79
CA PHE A 17 -6.70 -5.67 5.44
C PHE A 17 -6.82 -5.92 6.95
N PHE A 18 -5.73 -6.35 7.59
CA PHE A 18 -5.68 -6.48 9.05
C PHE A 18 -5.46 -5.10 9.70
N SER A 19 -6.34 -4.69 10.61
CA SER A 19 -6.28 -3.35 11.21
C SER A 19 -4.96 -3.04 11.91
N GLU A 20 -4.31 -4.06 12.49
CA GLU A 20 -3.02 -3.92 13.19
C GLU A 20 -1.83 -3.75 12.25
N SER A 21 -1.99 -4.08 10.97
CA SER A 21 -0.91 -3.99 9.97
C SER A 21 -0.70 -2.57 9.44
N SER A 22 -1.63 -1.65 9.72
CA SER A 22 -1.58 -0.26 9.27
C SER A 22 -1.49 0.71 10.45
N LYS A 23 -0.88 1.87 10.21
CA LYS A 23 -0.89 3.00 11.15
C LYS A 23 -2.16 3.85 11.05
N MET A 24 -2.94 3.63 10.00
CA MET A 24 -4.20 4.31 9.72
C MET A 24 -5.35 3.30 9.84
N SER A 25 -6.35 3.61 10.66
CA SER A 25 -7.46 2.70 10.97
C SER A 25 -8.35 2.36 9.77
N GLY A 26 -8.45 3.26 8.78
CA GLY A 26 -9.25 3.09 7.57
C GLY A 26 -8.46 2.76 6.31
N LEU A 27 -7.12 2.73 6.36
CA LEU A 27 -6.29 2.55 5.16
C LEU A 27 -5.43 1.30 5.26
N CYS A 28 -5.38 0.51 4.18
CA CYS A 28 -4.42 -0.58 4.08
C CYS A 28 -2.97 -0.02 4.08
N PRO A 29 -1.97 -0.86 4.41
CA PRO A 29 -0.58 -0.39 4.49
C PRO A 29 -0.05 0.24 3.20
N GLU A 30 -0.53 -0.23 2.03
CA GLU A 30 -0.14 0.31 0.73
C GLU A 30 -0.65 1.75 0.54
N CYS A 31 -1.95 1.99 0.75
CA CYS A 31 -2.53 3.32 0.60
C CYS A 31 -2.00 4.29 1.67
N ALA A 32 -1.83 3.83 2.91
CA ALA A 32 -1.25 4.65 3.98
C ALA A 32 0.20 5.07 3.67
N HIS A 33 0.98 4.19 3.05
CA HIS A 33 2.34 4.50 2.60
C HIS A 33 2.34 5.57 1.51
N ILE A 34 1.51 5.41 0.48
CA ILE A 34 1.54 6.28 -0.69
C ILE A 34 0.96 7.67 -0.38
N LEU A 35 -0.11 7.74 0.42
CA LEU A 35 -0.77 9.01 0.74
C LEU A 35 -0.06 9.81 1.83
N TYR A 36 0.58 9.13 2.79
CA TYR A 36 1.09 9.77 4.00
C TYR A 36 2.54 9.41 4.35
N GLY A 37 3.21 8.54 3.59
CA GLY A 37 4.60 8.16 3.83
C GLY A 37 4.81 7.19 4.99
N TYR A 38 3.75 6.56 5.52
CA TYR A 38 3.90 5.56 6.58
C TYR A 38 4.70 4.34 6.12
N PRO A 39 5.35 3.58 7.03
CA PRO A 39 6.03 2.35 6.65
C PRO A 39 5.09 1.37 5.93
N ASN A 40 5.49 0.91 4.74
CA ASN A 40 4.73 -0.07 3.99
C ASN A 40 4.95 -1.49 4.53
N CYS A 41 4.01 -2.38 4.24
CA CYS A 41 4.20 -3.80 4.45
C CYS A 41 5.17 -4.37 3.41
N ALA A 42 6.16 -5.15 3.85
CA ALA A 42 6.93 -6.02 2.96
C ALA A 42 6.05 -7.20 2.53
N HIS A 43 5.20 -6.99 1.53
CA HIS A 43 4.13 -7.91 1.15
C HIS A 43 4.64 -9.32 0.83
N ASP A 44 3.93 -10.34 1.31
CA ASP A 44 4.18 -11.76 1.04
C ASP A 44 2.85 -12.40 0.60
N PHE A 45 2.66 -12.52 -0.71
CA PHE A 45 1.39 -12.93 -1.31
C PHE A 45 1.27 -14.45 -1.39
N ARG A 46 0.15 -14.98 -0.89
CA ARG A 46 -0.31 -16.35 -1.15
C ARG A 46 -1.81 -16.37 -1.41
N ASN A 47 -2.23 -17.08 -2.44
CA ASN A 47 -3.65 -17.17 -2.85
C ASN A 47 -4.32 -15.80 -3.04
N GLY A 48 -3.61 -14.83 -3.62
CA GLY A 48 -4.16 -13.51 -3.93
C GLY A 48 -4.29 -12.55 -2.74
N ARG A 49 -3.77 -12.90 -1.55
CA ARG A 49 -3.71 -11.98 -0.40
C ARG A 49 -2.33 -12.01 0.25
N CYS A 50 -1.91 -10.87 0.77
CA CYS A 50 -0.71 -10.76 1.58
C CYS A 50 -0.94 -11.46 2.94
N LEU A 51 -0.06 -12.39 3.33
CA LEU A 51 -0.19 -13.09 4.62
C LEU A 51 -0.01 -12.16 5.84
N LYS A 52 0.68 -11.03 5.65
CA LYS A 52 1.06 -10.12 6.74
C LYS A 52 0.01 -9.05 7.00
N CYS A 53 -0.60 -8.51 5.93
CA CYS A 53 -1.57 -7.40 6.02
C CYS A 53 -2.93 -7.72 5.41
N TYR A 54 -3.12 -8.87 4.77
CA TYR A 54 -4.36 -9.34 4.12
C TYR A 54 -4.83 -8.54 2.89
N TRP A 55 -4.08 -7.51 2.51
CA TRP A 55 -4.26 -6.76 1.26
C TRP A 55 -4.21 -7.69 0.05
N ASP A 56 -5.11 -7.49 -0.91
CA ASP A 56 -5.21 -8.32 -2.14
C ASP A 56 -4.51 -7.73 -3.36
N GLY A 57 -3.81 -6.60 -3.20
CA GLY A 57 -3.18 -5.89 -4.32
C GLY A 57 -4.08 -4.85 -4.98
N SER A 58 -5.32 -4.67 -4.51
CA SER A 58 -6.21 -3.64 -5.08
C SER A 58 -5.69 -2.23 -4.83
N GLU A 59 -5.77 -1.40 -5.88
CA GLU A 59 -5.39 0.00 -5.89
C GLU A 59 -6.48 0.82 -6.59
N SER A 60 -6.80 1.99 -6.03
CA SER A 60 -7.65 2.95 -6.72
C SER A 60 -6.89 3.63 -7.87
N ASP A 61 -7.61 4.24 -8.79
CA ASP A 61 -6.99 4.95 -9.92
C ASP A 61 -6.15 6.14 -9.45
N TYR A 62 -6.54 6.78 -8.34
CA TYR A 62 -5.75 7.84 -7.74
C TYR A 62 -4.41 7.33 -7.18
N ILE A 63 -4.41 6.18 -6.48
CA ILE A 63 -3.18 5.55 -5.99
C ILE A 63 -2.24 5.20 -7.15
N LYS A 64 -2.77 4.61 -8.23
CA LYS A 64 -1.98 4.31 -9.44
C LYS A 64 -1.38 5.58 -10.04
N PHE A 65 -2.17 6.65 -10.19
CA PHE A 65 -1.72 7.93 -10.71
C PHE A 65 -0.54 8.51 -9.90
N LEU A 66 -0.62 8.47 -8.57
CA LEU A 66 0.47 8.94 -7.70
C LEU A 66 1.75 8.14 -7.92
N LYS A 67 1.67 6.80 -7.98
CA LYS A 67 2.84 5.95 -8.26
C LYS A 67 3.49 6.27 -9.60
N TYR A 68 2.69 6.40 -10.66
CA TYR A 68 3.21 6.77 -11.98
C TYR A 68 3.89 8.14 -11.97
N SER A 69 3.32 9.09 -11.24
CA SER A 69 3.86 10.44 -11.14
C SER A 69 5.19 10.45 -10.39
N THR A 70 5.31 9.72 -9.28
CA THR A 70 6.56 9.60 -8.51
C THR A 70 7.65 8.85 -9.28
N ASP A 71 7.28 7.80 -10.02
CA ASP A 71 8.21 7.03 -10.86
C ASP A 71 8.71 7.85 -12.06
N TYR A 72 7.89 8.75 -12.59
CA TYR A 72 8.28 9.66 -13.66
C TYR A 72 9.23 10.76 -13.18
N ILE A 73 8.97 11.34 -12.01
CA ILE A 73 9.85 12.37 -11.42
C ILE A 73 11.22 11.78 -11.10
N SER A 74 11.26 10.60 -10.48
CA SER A 74 12.53 9.93 -10.15
C SER A 74 13.37 9.57 -11.38
N LYS A 75 12.75 9.23 -12.52
CA LYS A 75 13.48 8.99 -13.78
C LYS A 75 14.08 10.26 -14.39
N ARG A 76 13.41 11.41 -14.27
CA ARG A 76 13.92 12.69 -14.80
C ARG A 76 15.15 13.22 -14.06
N GLU A 77 15.29 12.93 -12.77
CA GLU A 77 16.46 13.37 -11.99
C GLU A 77 17.72 12.55 -12.30
N VAL A 78 17.57 11.32 -12.81
CA VAL A 78 18.70 10.50 -13.29
C VAL A 78 19.24 11.08 -14.61
N ASP A 79 18.37 11.52 -15.52
CA ASP A 79 18.76 12.04 -16.83
C ASP A 79 19.48 13.40 -16.78
N THR A 80 19.38 14.16 -15.67
CA THR A 80 20.07 15.46 -15.52
C THR A 80 21.45 15.38 -14.87
N ASN A 81 21.89 14.20 -14.41
CA ASN A 81 23.17 14.02 -13.71
C ASN A 81 24.25 13.32 -14.55
N GLU A 82 24.06 13.18 -15.87
CA GLU A 82 25.07 12.66 -16.81
C GLU A 82 25.80 13.76 -17.62
N HIS A 83 25.90 14.99 -17.10
CA HIS A 83 26.73 16.05 -17.72
C HIS A 83 27.66 16.73 -16.73
#